data_AF-A0A4R3ZAJ2-F1
#
_entry.id   AF-A0A4R3ZAJ2-F1
#
_cell.length_a   1.000
_cell.length_b   1.000
_cell.length_c   1.000
_cell.angle_alpha   90.00
_cell.angle_beta   90.00
_cell.angle_gamma   90.00
#
_symmetry.space_group_name_H-M   'P 1'
#
loop_
_entity.id
_entity.type
_entity.pdbx_description
1 polymer ?
#
loop_
_entity_poly.entity_id
_entity_poly.type
_entity_poly.pdbx_seq_one_letter_code
_entity_poly.pdbx_strand_id
1 'polypeptide(L)'
;MLKIGAILAAKLEEKDLSQKEAAAQLNINPKTFSTYVNDTYFPPLDVLSDICRLLDIDIDHLLGLEKNNNIDLLIQGKDEAKIIYFFRSLNKSDAKLFMKNFNYIVDLINTKNHNK
;
A
#
# COMPACT_ATOMS: atom_id res chain seq x y z
N MET A 1 -0.72 -5.60 -19.36
CA MET A 1 0.57 -5.47 -18.64
C MET A 1 0.62 -4.05 -18.09
N LEU A 2 0.94 -3.85 -16.81
CA LEU A 2 1.02 -2.50 -16.22
C LEU A 2 2.02 -1.64 -17.01
N LYS A 3 1.77 -0.34 -17.11
CA LYS A 3 2.63 0.61 -17.83
C LYS A 3 3.16 1.62 -16.84
N ILE A 4 4.28 1.28 -16.21
CA ILE A 4 4.88 2.08 -15.14
C ILE A 4 6.02 2.96 -15.68
N GLY A 5 6.60 2.59 -16.82
CA GLY A 5 7.80 3.22 -17.36
C GLY A 5 7.65 4.72 -17.64
N ALA A 6 6.51 5.15 -18.18
CA ALA A 6 6.22 6.56 -18.41
C ALA A 6 6.15 7.36 -17.09
N ILE A 7 5.61 6.78 -16.01
CA ILE A 7 5.54 7.41 -14.69
C ILE A 7 6.96 7.54 -14.11
N LEU A 8 7.78 6.50 -14.24
CA LEU A 8 9.18 6.54 -13.80
C LEU A 8 9.97 7.62 -14.55
N ALA A 9 9.78 7.75 -15.86
CA ALA A 9 10.44 8.78 -16.67
C ALA A 9 10.03 10.19 -16.24
N ALA A 10 8.74 10.44 -16.07
CA ALA A 10 8.23 11.74 -15.61
C ALA A 10 8.79 12.11 -14.23
N LYS A 11 8.86 11.15 -13.30
CA LYS A 11 9.41 11.38 -11.95
C LYS A 11 10.92 11.61 -11.91
N LEU A 12 11.65 11.01 -12.83
CA LEU A 12 13.08 11.31 -13.00
C LEU A 12 13.28 12.74 -13.49
N GLU A 13 12.47 13.18 -14.46
CA GLU A 13 12.49 14.54 -14.97
C GLU A 13 12.11 15.56 -13.89
N GLU A 14 11.04 15.32 -13.12
CA GLU A 14 10.64 16.18 -11.99
C GLU A 14 11.74 16.37 -10.94
N LYS A 15 12.65 15.40 -10.81
CA LYS A 15 13.73 15.40 -9.82
C LYS A 15 15.11 15.75 -10.40
N ASP A 16 15.18 16.12 -11.68
CA ASP A 16 16.45 16.34 -12.39
C ASP A 16 17.44 15.15 -12.24
N LEU A 17 16.92 13.91 -12.22
CA LEU A 17 17.71 12.68 -12.08
C LEU A 17 17.80 11.94 -13.41
N SER A 18 19.00 11.56 -13.82
CA SER A 18 19.17 10.63 -14.93
C SER A 18 18.87 9.18 -14.53
N GLN A 19 18.49 8.33 -15.49
CA GLN A 19 18.35 6.88 -15.26
C GLN A 19 19.62 6.24 -14.70
N LYS A 20 20.80 6.76 -15.08
CA LYS A 20 22.09 6.26 -14.62
C LYS A 20 22.33 6.60 -13.15
N GLU A 21 21.99 7.81 -12.73
CA GLU A 21 22.10 8.23 -11.32
C GLU A 21 21.10 7.49 -10.45
N ALA A 22 19.86 7.33 -10.91
CA ALA A 22 18.86 6.55 -10.19
C ALA A 22 19.29 5.08 -10.03
N ALA A 23 19.81 4.45 -11.09
CA ALA A 23 20.34 3.10 -11.02
C ALA A 23 21.52 2.99 -10.03
N ALA A 24 22.42 3.98 -10.00
CA ALA A 24 23.52 4.02 -9.06
C ALA A 24 23.04 4.13 -7.60
N GLN A 25 22.04 4.99 -7.33
CA GLN A 25 21.46 5.14 -5.99
C GLN A 25 20.72 3.89 -5.52
N LEU A 26 20.11 3.15 -6.44
CA LEU A 26 19.43 1.88 -6.18
C LEU A 26 20.38 0.67 -6.17
N ASN A 27 21.68 0.88 -6.40
CA ASN A 27 22.68 -0.18 -6.52
C ASN A 27 22.29 -1.26 -7.56
N ILE A 28 21.72 -0.84 -8.70
CA ILE A 28 21.40 -1.73 -9.82
C ILE A 28 22.09 -1.30 -11.11
N ASN A 29 22.14 -2.21 -12.09
CA ASN A 29 22.73 -1.89 -13.39
C ASN A 29 21.87 -0.84 -14.13
N PRO A 30 22.46 0.24 -14.71
CA PRO A 30 21.71 1.22 -15.51
C PRO A 30 20.89 0.62 -16.65
N LYS A 31 21.39 -0.46 -17.28
CA LYS A 31 20.64 -1.19 -18.31
C LYS A 31 19.39 -1.83 -17.73
N THR A 32 19.47 -2.38 -16.51
CA THR A 32 18.33 -2.94 -15.80
C THR A 32 17.29 -1.87 -15.49
N PHE A 33 17.70 -0.71 -14.94
CA PHE A 33 16.77 0.40 -14.71
C PHE A 33 16.10 0.86 -16.01
N SER A 34 16.86 0.95 -17.11
CA SER A 34 16.33 1.30 -18.43
C SER A 34 15.26 0.32 -18.93
N THR A 35 15.40 -0.98 -18.64
CA THR A 35 14.36 -1.96 -18.98
C THR A 35 13.05 -1.71 -18.23
N TYR A 36 13.09 -1.14 -17.03
CA TYR A 36 11.89 -0.75 -16.27
C TYR A 36 11.23 0.48 -16.87
N VAL A 37 12.00 1.51 -17.23
CA VAL A 37 11.48 2.74 -17.87
C VAL A 37 10.87 2.45 -19.24
N ASN A 38 11.38 1.45 -19.95
CA ASN A 38 10.86 1.04 -21.25
C ASN A 38 9.76 -0.04 -21.18
N ASP A 39 9.25 -0.36 -19.98
CA ASP A 39 8.26 -1.43 -19.75
C ASP A 39 8.65 -2.80 -20.37
N THR A 40 9.96 -3.08 -20.50
CA THR A 40 10.48 -4.33 -21.06
C THR A 40 10.51 -5.43 -20.00
N TYR A 41 10.91 -5.07 -18.80
CA TYR A 41 10.86 -5.92 -17.61
C TYR A 41 10.26 -5.15 -16.45
N PHE A 42 9.70 -5.86 -15.48
CA PHE A 42 9.28 -5.25 -14.23
C PHE A 42 10.37 -5.38 -13.17
N PRO A 43 10.54 -4.38 -12.30
CA PRO A 43 11.35 -4.52 -11.11
C PRO A 43 10.74 -5.58 -10.17
N PRO A 44 11.57 -6.37 -9.46
CA PRO A 44 11.08 -7.15 -8.32
C PRO A 44 10.55 -6.22 -7.23
N LEU A 45 9.71 -6.74 -6.31
CA LEU A 45 8.94 -5.93 -5.36
C LEU A 45 9.81 -5.07 -4.43
N ASP A 46 10.96 -5.59 -4.01
CA ASP A 46 11.96 -4.87 -3.23
C ASP A 46 12.53 -3.67 -4.01
N VAL A 47 12.97 -3.90 -5.25
CA VAL A 47 13.49 -2.83 -6.13
C VAL A 47 12.38 -1.83 -6.48
N LEU A 48 11.15 -2.28 -6.70
CA LEU A 48 10.00 -1.40 -6.94
C LEU A 48 9.75 -0.49 -5.72
N SER A 49 9.83 -1.05 -4.52
CA SER A 49 9.68 -0.29 -3.28
C SER A 49 10.77 0.78 -3.15
N ASP A 50 12.02 0.45 -3.49
CA ASP A 50 13.13 1.40 -3.44
C ASP A 50 13.02 2.48 -4.54
N ILE A 51 12.58 2.12 -5.74
CA ILE A 51 12.25 3.08 -6.81
C ILE A 51 11.18 4.06 -6.33
N CYS A 52 10.10 3.56 -5.71
CA CYS A 52 9.03 4.41 -5.21
C CYS A 52 9.53 5.39 -4.14
N ARG A 53 10.39 4.94 -3.21
CA ARG A 53 11.00 5.82 -2.20
C ARG A 53 11.92 6.86 -2.83
N LEU A 54 12.78 6.45 -3.77
CA LEU A 54 13.71 7.35 -4.44
C LEU A 54 12.97 8.44 -5.23
N LEU A 55 11.90 8.06 -5.93
CA LEU A 55 11.17 8.93 -6.84
C LEU A 55 9.97 9.65 -6.19
N ASP A 56 9.73 9.47 -4.88
CA ASP A 56 8.54 9.94 -4.16
C ASP A 56 7.24 9.57 -4.91
N ILE A 57 7.11 8.29 -5.25
CA ILE A 57 5.94 7.72 -5.92
C ILE A 57 5.08 6.98 -4.90
N ASP A 58 3.79 7.29 -4.89
CA ASP A 58 2.79 6.43 -4.26
C ASP A 58 2.66 5.13 -5.06
N ILE A 59 2.95 4.00 -4.42
CA ILE A 59 2.91 2.69 -5.06
C ILE A 59 1.48 2.30 -5.47
N ASP A 60 0.46 2.79 -4.76
CA ASP A 60 -0.92 2.52 -5.11
C ASP A 60 -1.26 3.22 -6.43
N HIS A 61 -0.85 4.49 -6.58
CA HIS A 61 -0.95 5.24 -7.82
C HIS A 61 -0.15 4.61 -8.97
N LEU A 62 1.08 4.14 -8.70
CA LEU A 62 1.92 3.50 -9.71
C LEU A 62 1.31 2.22 -10.27
N LEU A 63 0.63 1.47 -9.40
CA LEU A 63 0.01 0.18 -9.73
C LEU A 63 -1.46 0.33 -10.19
N GLY A 64 -2.03 1.55 -10.15
CA GLY A 64 -3.43 1.81 -10.52
C GLY A 64 -4.43 1.23 -9.51
N LEU A 65 -4.03 1.13 -8.24
CA LEU A 65 -4.81 0.55 -7.14
C LEU A 65 -5.80 1.56 -6.53
N GLU A 66 -5.68 2.86 -6.86
CA GLU A 66 -6.54 3.92 -6.33
C GLU A 66 -8.03 3.78 -6.66
N LYS A 67 -8.40 2.93 -7.65
CA LYS A 67 -9.81 2.71 -8.02
C LYS A 67 -10.56 1.73 -7.13
N ASN A 68 -9.86 1.05 -6.22
CA ASN A 68 -10.50 0.20 -5.24
C ASN A 68 -10.78 1.03 -3.98
N ASN A 69 -11.84 1.83 -4.00
CA ASN A 69 -12.46 2.46 -2.81
C ASN A 69 -13.01 1.42 -1.82
N ASN A 70 -12.38 0.25 -1.72
CA ASN A 70 -12.71 -0.77 -0.76
C ASN A 70 -11.90 -0.47 0.49
N ILE A 71 -12.37 0.54 1.23
CA ILE A 71 -11.81 1.00 2.50
C ILE A 71 -11.63 -0.20 3.48
N ASP A 72 -12.44 -1.24 3.31
CA ASP A 72 -12.36 -2.54 4.00
C ASP A 72 -11.04 -3.33 3.78
N LEU A 73 -10.21 -2.95 2.81
CA LEU A 73 -8.90 -3.57 2.54
C LEU A 73 -7.74 -2.87 3.26
N LEU A 74 -7.96 -1.67 3.80
CA LEU A 74 -6.92 -0.88 4.47
C LEU A 74 -7.09 -0.99 5.98
N ILE A 75 -6.13 -1.61 6.66
CA ILE A 75 -6.05 -1.53 8.12
C ILE A 75 -5.61 -0.11 8.49
N GLN A 76 -6.50 0.70 9.05
CA GLN A 76 -6.30 2.14 9.31
C GLN A 76 -5.60 2.43 10.65
N GLY A 77 -4.59 1.64 11.00
CA GLY A 77 -3.70 1.95 12.13
C GLY A 77 -3.36 0.78 13.04
N LYS A 78 -2.48 1.04 14.01
CA LYS A 78 -1.91 0.01 14.88
C LYS A 78 -2.96 -0.69 15.75
N ASP A 79 -4.00 0.02 16.17
CA ASP A 79 -5.02 -0.55 17.06
C ASP A 79 -6.04 -1.40 16.29
N GLU A 80 -6.43 -1.00 15.08
CA GLU A 80 -7.22 -1.84 14.18
C GLU A 80 -6.48 -3.13 13.80
N ALA A 81 -5.18 -3.02 13.49
CA ALA A 81 -4.34 -4.17 13.19
C ALA A 81 -4.32 -5.20 14.34
N LYS A 82 -4.21 -4.72 15.59
CA LYS A 82 -4.24 -5.57 16.78
C LYS A 82 -5.58 -6.27 16.95
N ILE A 83 -6.69 -5.57 16.74
CA ILE A 83 -8.04 -6.16 16.84
C ILE A 83 -8.22 -7.27 15.80
N ILE A 84 -7.82 -7.02 14.55
CA ILE A 84 -7.91 -8.01 13.47
C ILE A 84 -7.03 -9.23 13.78
N TYR A 85 -5.78 -9.02 14.22
CA TYR A 85 -4.88 -10.11 14.60
C TYR A 85 -5.45 -10.96 15.73
N PHE A 86 -5.92 -10.30 16.81
CA PHE A 86 -6.54 -10.97 17.95
C PHE A 86 -7.75 -11.78 17.51
N PHE A 87 -8.68 -11.18 16.76
CA PHE A 87 -9.90 -11.87 16.31
C PHE A 87 -9.59 -13.10 15.46
N ARG A 88 -8.60 -13.02 14.54
CA ARG A 88 -8.16 -14.16 13.72
C ARG A 88 -7.52 -15.29 14.52
N SER A 89 -6.99 -15.01 15.71
CA SER A 89 -6.40 -16.01 16.61
C SER A 89 -7.45 -16.79 17.42
N LEU A 90 -8.71 -16.36 17.42
CA LEU A 90 -9.78 -16.97 18.21
C LEU A 90 -10.31 -18.26 17.58
N ASN A 91 -10.74 -19.19 18.43
CA ASN A 91 -11.56 -20.32 17.99
C ASN A 91 -13.01 -19.86 17.72
N LYS A 92 -13.83 -20.75 17.13
CA LYS A 92 -15.22 -20.42 16.76
C LYS A 92 -16.08 -19.94 17.93
N SER A 93 -15.91 -20.52 19.12
CA SER A 93 -16.70 -20.17 20.30
C SER A 93 -16.34 -18.78 20.82
N ASP A 94 -15.04 -18.50 20.92
CA ASP A 94 -14.53 -17.22 21.40
C ASP A 94 -14.81 -16.09 20.41
N ALA A 95 -14.72 -16.36 19.10
CA ALA A 95 -15.11 -15.41 18.06
C ALA A 95 -16.60 -15.04 18.15
N LYS A 96 -17.47 -16.01 18.46
CA LYS A 96 -18.91 -15.75 18.65
C LYS A 96 -19.16 -14.89 19.89
N LEU A 97 -18.44 -15.14 20.99
CA LEU A 97 -18.51 -14.31 22.19
C LEU A 97 -18.00 -12.90 21.92
N PHE A 98 -16.87 -12.77 21.21
CA PHE A 98 -16.33 -11.48 20.80
C PHE A 98 -17.34 -10.67 20.00
N MET A 99 -17.95 -11.26 18.97
CA MET A 99 -18.96 -10.58 18.14
C MET A 99 -20.18 -10.12 18.94
N LYS A 100 -20.63 -10.91 19.92
CA LYS A 100 -21.75 -10.52 20.80
C LYS A 100 -21.41 -9.25 21.59
N ASN A 101 -20.22 -9.21 22.19
CA ASN A 101 -19.77 -8.04 22.96
C ASN A 101 -19.51 -6.84 22.05
N PHE A 102 -18.95 -7.06 20.86
CA PHE A 102 -18.72 -6.03 19.86
C PHE A 102 -20.03 -5.35 19.45
N ASN A 103 -21.07 -6.12 19.14
CA ASN A 103 -22.38 -5.57 18.78
C ASN A 103 -22.98 -4.74 19.92
N TYR A 104 -22.86 -5.19 21.18
CA TYR A 104 -23.30 -4.41 22.33
C TYR A 104 -22.58 -3.06 22.45
N ILE A 105 -21.27 -3.04 22.22
CA ILE A 105 -20.48 -1.81 22.23
C ILE A 105 -20.93 -0.87 21.10
N VAL A 106 -21.18 -1.40 19.90
CA VAL A 106 -21.68 -0.61 18.76
C VAL A 106 -23.03 0.03 19.09
N ASP A 107 -23.96 -0.73 19.68
CA ASP A 107 -25.27 -0.22 20.09
C ASP A 107 -25.15 0.92 21.12
N LEU A 108 -24.25 0.78 22.10
CA LEU A 108 -23.96 1.82 23.10
C LEU A 108 -23.38 3.10 22.48
N ILE A 109 -22.51 2.98 21.47
CA ILE A 109 -21.94 4.12 20.78
C ILE A 109 -23.02 4.85 19.98
N ASN A 110 -23.84 4.11 19.23
CA ASN A 110 -24.90 4.68 18.40
C ASN A 110 -25.96 5.41 19.25
N THR A 111 -26.36 4.82 20.38
CA THR A 111 -27.31 5.45 21.31
C THR A 111 -26.77 6.73 21.95
N LYS A 112 -25.46 6.83 22.20
CA LYS A 112 -24.84 8.09 22.66
C LYS A 112 -24.84 9.18 21.60
N ASN A 113 -24.61 8.81 20.34
CA ASN A 113 -24.54 9.77 19.24
C ASN A 113 -25.91 10.36 18.85
N HIS A 114 -27.01 9.63 19.08
CA HIS A 114 -28.38 10.15 18.87
C HIS A 114 -28.87 11.11 19.96
N ASN A 115 -28.21 11.16 21.13
CA ASN A 115 -28.57 12.05 22.24
C ASN A 115 -27.69 13.33 22.30
N LYS A 116 -26.93 13.60 21.23
CA LYS A 116 -26.19 14.84 20.99
C LYS A 116 -26.85 15.61 19.85
#